data_AF-A0A919ZW64-F1
#
_entry.id   AF-A0A919ZW64-F1
#
_cell.length_a   1.000
_cell.length_b   1.000
_cell.length_c   1.000
_cell.angle_alpha   90.00
_cell.angle_beta   90.00
_cell.angle_gamma   90.00
#
_symmetry.space_group_name_H-M   'P 1'
#
loop_
_entity.id
_entity.type
_entity.pdbx_description
1 polymer ?
#
loop_
_entity_poly.entity_id
_entity_poly.type
_entity_poly.pdbx_seq_one_letter_code
_entity_poly.pdbx_strand_id
1 'polypeptide(L)'
;MQQYDCKSLYFNNEYPVNELKRDRYIYKSFKEIGFGVFNYHDQVIHPPGSLKTKAGGNFSVYSPFKRKWFEELTEEQLTLFDIPYQKIK
;
A
#
# COMPACT_ATOMS: atom_id res chain seq x y z
N MET A 1 -5.56 19.27 11.06
CA MET A 1 -5.53 18.12 11.99
C MET A 1 -5.79 18.53 13.43
N GLN A 2 -5.05 19.51 13.98
CA GLN A 2 -5.29 20.02 15.34
C GLN A 2 -6.72 20.55 15.56
N GLN A 3 -7.29 21.26 14.58
CA GLN A 3 -8.68 21.74 14.64
C GLN A 3 -9.73 20.63 14.84
N TYR A 4 -9.42 19.39 14.43
CA TYR A 4 -10.35 18.26 14.47
C TYR A 4 -9.92 17.16 15.46
N ASP A 5 -8.94 17.45 16.33
CA ASP A 5 -8.36 16.48 17.28
C ASP A 5 -7.99 15.12 16.63
N CYS A 6 -7.51 15.15 15.39
CA CYS A 6 -7.05 13.94 14.72
C CYS A 6 -5.80 13.42 15.44
N LYS A 7 -5.67 12.10 15.57
CA LYS A 7 -4.48 11.46 16.20
C LYS A 7 -3.54 10.82 15.18
N SER A 8 -4.05 10.53 13.99
CA SER A 8 -3.30 9.81 12.96
C SER A 8 -3.84 10.10 11.58
N LEU A 9 -2.98 9.93 10.57
CA LEU A 9 -3.28 10.10 9.16
C LEU A 9 -3.20 8.72 8.50
N TYR A 10 -4.23 8.37 7.73
CA TYR A 10 -4.32 7.13 6.97
C TYR A 10 -4.50 7.48 5.49
N PHE A 11 -3.72 6.86 4.61
CA PHE A 11 -3.87 7.02 3.14
C PHE A 11 -3.42 5.77 2.38
N ASN A 12 -3.73 5.70 1.09
CA ASN A 12 -3.28 4.60 0.23
C ASN A 12 -2.05 5.02 -0.57
N ASN A 13 -1.20 4.05 -0.91
CA ASN A 13 0.05 4.25 -1.62
C ASN A 13 -0.18 4.64 -3.08
N GLU A 14 0.42 5.76 -3.48
CA GLU A 14 0.52 6.16 -4.88
C GLU A 14 1.97 6.00 -5.36
N TYR A 15 2.18 5.24 -6.44
CA TYR A 15 3.51 4.88 -6.93
C TYR A 15 4.25 5.89 -7.84
N PRO A 16 3.61 6.90 -8.47
CA PRO A 16 4.39 7.84 -9.27
C PRO A 16 5.30 8.71 -8.39
N VAL A 17 6.33 9.27 -9.03
CA VAL A 17 7.50 9.85 -8.35
C VAL A 17 7.14 11.03 -7.46
N ASN A 18 6.15 11.83 -7.84
CA ASN A 18 5.79 13.04 -7.11
C ASN A 18 5.03 12.71 -5.83
N GLU A 19 4.11 11.75 -5.92
CA GLU A 19 3.29 11.26 -4.83
C GLU A 19 4.16 10.54 -3.81
N LEU A 20 5.07 9.68 -4.26
CA LEU A 20 6.07 9.07 -3.38
C LEU A 20 6.95 10.10 -2.67
N LYS A 21 7.32 11.21 -3.32
CA LYS A 21 8.08 12.30 -2.68
C LYS A 21 7.22 13.02 -1.63
N ARG A 22 5.99 13.38 -1.99
CA ARG A 22 4.99 13.99 -1.09
C ARG A 22 4.77 13.13 0.15
N ASP A 23 4.53 11.84 -0.01
CA ASP A 23 4.17 10.93 1.07
C ASP A 23 5.34 10.70 2.03
N ARG A 24 6.57 10.59 1.51
CA ARG A 24 7.78 10.54 2.34
C ARG A 24 8.00 11.81 3.13
N TYR A 25 7.75 12.98 2.52
CA TYR A 25 7.84 14.26 3.21
C TYR A 25 6.81 14.35 4.35
N ILE A 26 5.54 14.01 4.06
CA ILE A 26 4.47 13.95 5.06
C ILE A 26 4.86 13.01 6.20
N TYR A 27 5.25 11.78 5.90
CA TYR A 27 5.65 10.83 6.94
C TYR A 27 6.75 11.37 7.85
N LYS A 28 7.78 11.99 7.27
CA LYS A 28 8.89 12.59 8.04
C LYS A 28 8.40 13.72 8.95
N SER A 29 7.69 14.70 8.39
CA SER A 29 7.23 15.88 9.13
C SER A 29 6.27 15.52 10.28
N PHE A 30 5.43 14.51 10.08
CA PHE A 30 4.45 14.09 11.09
C PHE A 30 5.07 13.21 12.17
N LYS A 31 6.04 12.38 11.81
CA LYS A 31 6.81 11.60 12.78
C LYS A 31 7.58 12.48 13.77
N GLU A 32 8.13 13.60 13.31
CA GLU A 32 8.86 14.56 14.16
C GLU A 32 7.99 15.16 15.27
N ILE A 33 6.67 15.27 15.06
CA ILE A 33 5.71 15.79 16.05
C ILE A 33 4.94 14.66 16.77
N GLY A 34 5.39 13.41 16.66
CA GLY A 34 4.78 12.26 17.32
C GLY A 34 3.41 11.85 16.76
N PHE A 35 3.07 12.28 15.55
CA PHE A 35 1.78 12.00 14.92
C PHE A 35 1.83 10.71 14.10
N GLY A 36 0.85 9.83 14.29
CA GLY A 36 0.79 8.55 13.57
C GLY A 36 0.50 8.74 12.08
N VAL A 37 1.28 8.09 11.21
CA VAL A 37 1.05 8.06 9.76
C VAL A 37 1.07 6.62 9.29
N PHE A 38 0.00 6.18 8.65
CA PHE A 38 -0.21 4.81 8.21
C PHE A 38 -0.63 4.80 6.74
N ASN A 39 -0.04 3.88 5.96
CA ASN A 39 -0.28 3.78 4.53
C ASN A 39 -0.47 2.33 4.09
N TYR A 40 -1.33 2.12 3.09
CA TYR A 40 -1.76 0.78 2.64
C TYR A 40 -1.73 0.67 1.12
N HIS A 41 -1.62 -0.56 0.60
CA HIS A 41 -1.74 -0.83 -0.83
C HIS A 41 -3.20 -1.12 -1.19
N ASP A 42 -3.74 -0.47 -2.22
CA ASP A 42 -5.14 -0.62 -2.66
C ASP A 42 -5.27 -0.92 -4.16
N GLN A 43 -4.44 -0.31 -5.01
CA GLN A 43 -4.52 -0.43 -6.46
C GLN A 43 -3.76 -1.63 -7.05
N VAL A 44 -3.20 -2.49 -6.18
CA VAL A 44 -2.40 -3.64 -6.59
C VAL A 44 -2.75 -4.85 -5.75
N ILE A 45 -2.78 -6.02 -6.39
CA ILE A 45 -2.89 -7.31 -5.69
C ILE A 45 -1.53 -7.68 -5.06
N HIS A 46 -0.46 -7.52 -5.85
CA HIS A 46 0.91 -7.81 -5.41
C HIS A 46 1.69 -6.50 -5.26
N PRO A 47 2.08 -6.09 -4.03
CA PRO A 47 2.86 -4.87 -3.80
C PRO A 47 4.19 -4.87 -4.59
N PRO A 48 4.69 -3.72 -5.07
CA PRO A 48 5.97 -3.68 -5.76
C PRO A 48 7.11 -4.30 -4.95
N GLY A 49 7.87 -5.17 -5.59
CA GLY A 49 8.96 -5.89 -4.96
C GLY A 49 8.56 -7.16 -4.21
N SER A 50 7.27 -7.47 -4.06
CA SER A 50 6.82 -8.76 -3.48
C SER A 50 7.14 -9.95 -4.40
N LEU A 51 6.89 -9.80 -5.71
CA LEU A 51 7.20 -10.82 -6.70
C LEU A 51 8.67 -10.75 -7.12
N LYS A 52 9.39 -11.87 -6.94
CA LYS A 52 10.81 -12.01 -7.29
C LYS A 52 11.05 -13.11 -8.31
N THR A 53 12.14 -12.98 -9.07
CA THR A 53 12.66 -14.06 -9.91
C THR A 53 13.18 -15.19 -9.03
N LYS A 54 13.45 -16.37 -9.62
CA LYS A 54 14.10 -17.48 -8.91
C LYS A 54 15.47 -17.12 -8.33
N ALA A 55 16.14 -16.12 -8.90
CA ALA A 55 17.41 -15.59 -8.40
C ALA A 55 17.23 -14.48 -7.33
N GLY A 56 16.00 -14.17 -6.91
CA GLY A 56 15.67 -13.16 -5.90
C GLY A 56 15.60 -11.72 -6.42
N GLY A 57 15.94 -11.48 -7.69
CA GLY A 57 15.89 -10.15 -8.31
C GLY A 57 14.49 -9.73 -8.77
N ASN A 58 14.38 -8.49 -9.25
CA ASN A 58 13.17 -8.01 -9.92
C ASN A 58 13.07 -8.57 -11.34
N PHE A 59 11.84 -8.66 -11.86
CA PHE A 59 11.61 -9.01 -13.26
C PHE A 59 11.89 -7.81 -14.18
N SER A 60 12.57 -8.06 -15.30
CA SER A 60 12.79 -7.06 -16.37
C SER A 60 11.98 -7.37 -17.65
N VAL A 61 11.36 -8.54 -17.72
CA VAL A 61 10.55 -9.00 -18.86
C VAL A 61 9.14 -9.31 -18.37
N TYR A 62 8.12 -8.86 -19.12
CA TYR A 62 6.72 -8.99 -18.73
C TYR A 62 6.23 -10.44 -18.66
N SER A 63 6.56 -11.31 -19.62
CA SER A 63 6.00 -12.67 -19.65
C SER A 63 6.37 -13.52 -18.42
N PRO A 64 7.63 -13.54 -17.95
CA PRO A 64 7.97 -14.20 -16.68
C PRO A 64 7.30 -13.56 -15.46
N PHE A 65 7.18 -12.22 -15.43
CA PHE A 65 6.45 -11.52 -14.37
C PHE A 65 4.99 -11.94 -14.32
N LYS A 66 4.28 -11.91 -15.46
CA LYS A 66 2.87 -12.31 -15.58
C LYS A 66 2.67 -13.74 -15.09
N ARG A 67 3.54 -14.67 -15.49
CA ARG A 67 3.44 -16.07 -15.03
C ARG A 67 3.55 -16.17 -13.51
N LYS A 68 4.53 -15.49 -12.91
CA LYS A 68 4.69 -15.49 -11.45
C LYS A 68 3.54 -14.79 -10.74
N TRP A 69 2.99 -13.74 -11.34
CA TRP A 69 1.84 -12.99 -10.83
C TRP A 69 0.62 -13.88 -10.66
N PHE A 70 0.31 -14.73 -11.65
CA PHE A 70 -0.79 -15.70 -11.56
C PHE A 70 -0.45 -16.89 -10.64
N GLU A 71 0.80 -17.32 -10.61
CA GLU A 71 1.26 -18.41 -9.72
C GLU A 71 1.10 -18.05 -8.24
N GLU A 72 1.31 -16.78 -7.86
CA GLU A 72 1.21 -16.29 -6.48
C GLU A 72 -0.16 -15.69 -6.14
N LEU A 73 -1.08 -15.61 -7.09
CA LEU A 73 -2.44 -15.10 -6.84
C LEU A 73 -3.22 -16.14 -6.02
N THR A 74 -3.74 -15.74 -4.87
CA THR A 74 -4.58 -16.60 -4.02
C THR A 74 -6.05 -16.22 -4.09
N GLU A 75 -6.95 -17.15 -3.76
CA GLU A 75 -8.40 -16.89 -3.75
C GLU A 75 -8.78 -15.88 -2.67
N GLU A 76 -8.06 -15.85 -1.55
CA GLU A 76 -8.28 -14.89 -0.46
C GLU A 76 -8.08 -13.45 -0.93
N GLN A 77 -7.13 -13.20 -1.84
CA GLN A 77 -6.89 -11.87 -2.40
C GLN A 77 -8.02 -11.38 -3.33
N LEU A 78 -8.87 -12.31 -3.80
CA LEU A 78 -10.02 -12.02 -4.65
C LEU A 78 -11.34 -12.01 -3.85
N THR A 79 -11.29 -12.40 -2.58
CA THR A 79 -12.47 -12.48 -1.74
C THR A 79 -12.94 -11.09 -1.37
N LEU A 80 -14.23 -10.81 -1.61
CA LEU A 80 -14.85 -9.56 -1.20
C LEU A 80 -15.02 -9.54 0.32
N PHE A 81 -14.62 -8.44 0.95
CA PHE A 81 -14.94 -8.21 2.35
C PHE A 81 -16.41 -7.85 2.52
N ASP A 82 -16.98 -8.23 3.66
CA ASP A 82 -18.29 -7.78 4.07
C ASP A 82 -18.38 -6.26 4.10
N ILE A 83 -19.58 -5.75 3.85
CA ILE A 83 -19.86 -4.32 3.99
C ILE A 83 -19.52 -3.92 5.43
N PRO A 84 -18.66 -2.90 5.65
CA PRO A 84 -18.28 -2.51 6.99
C PRO A 84 -19.50 -2.07 7.78
N TYR A 85 -19.63 -2.60 8.99
CA TYR A 85 -20.70 -2.20 9.90
C TYR A 85 -20.58 -0.73 10.26
N GLN A 86 -21.72 -0.03 10.26
CA GLN A 86 -21.76 1.33 10.76
C GLN A 86 -21.39 1.32 12.24
N LYS A 87 -20.35 2.06 12.62
CA LYS A 87 -20.06 2.31 14.03
C LYS A 87 -21.23 3.09 14.63
N ILE A 88 -22.05 2.40 15.42
CA ILE A 88 -23.04 3.04 16.29
C ILE A 88 -22.24 3.81 17.34
N LYS A 89 -22.57 5.10 17.51
CA LYS A 89 -21.91 6.00 18.45
C LYS A 89 -22.27 5.67 19.89
#